data_AF-A0A8B8G0X5-F1
#
_entry.id   AF-A0A8B8G0X5-F1
#
_cell.length_a   1.000
_cell.length_b   1.000
_cell.length_c   1.000
_cell.angle_alpha   90.00
_cell.angle_beta   90.00
_cell.angle_gamma   90.00
#
_symmetry.space_group_name_H-M   'P 1'
#
loop_
_entity.id
_entity.type
_entity.pdbx_description
1 polymer ?
#
loop_
_entity_poly.entity_id
_entity_poly.type
_entity_poly.pdbx_seq_one_letter_code
_entity_poly.pdbx_strand_id
1 'polypeptide(L)'
;MVVNNRQKTNVLKNFRTNEIDSEDLSLEDLSINEVQTNTIKHSWQYTVQLNPITFYEDNSDIQPNNENQVWKETQFLSLYKNVLSILNKLTWTTFDQLVDQFQKLPINNAECLENIANIVVLKAFDEPSFGSLYASLCRALDIKINCQNANGISYQMTFKKCVITVCQNFFQKHCLDDTETLTMSVEHEQNQRRLKMQSIGCIRFIGEIFKQSLLSPNVVHYCVKTLVSRSREKSLEYLCNLLKIAGKELQEKISLIDVFEHLVYLVSDEMRSKISPRIRFMVKDVIEVVMFKNVLNKTDSDAILNYS
;
A
#
# COMPACT_ATOMS: atom_id res chain seq x y z
N MET A 1 -34.76 -0.23 -42.99
CA MET A 1 -34.22 -1.55 -42.56
C MET A 1 -32.70 -1.45 -42.66
N VAL A 2 -31.95 -1.22 -41.57
CA VAL A 2 -31.22 -2.22 -40.73
C VAL A 2 -30.23 -3.02 -41.62
N VAL A 3 -28.91 -3.12 -41.45
CA VAL A 3 -28.05 -3.32 -40.25
C VAL A 3 -26.62 -2.82 -40.53
N ASN A 4 -25.97 -2.37 -39.46
CA ASN A 4 -24.58 -1.95 -39.24
C ASN A 4 -23.62 -3.16 -39.16
N ASN A 5 -22.43 -3.15 -39.79
CA ASN A 5 -21.39 -4.14 -39.45
C ASN A 5 -19.96 -3.55 -39.61
N ARG A 6 -19.40 -3.11 -38.48
CA ARG A 6 -17.97 -2.84 -38.30
C ARG A 6 -17.24 -4.16 -38.03
N GLN A 7 -16.38 -4.60 -38.95
CA GLN A 7 -15.43 -5.67 -38.70
C GLN A 7 -14.11 -5.12 -38.14
N LYS A 8 -13.70 -5.69 -37.00
CA LYS A 8 -12.43 -5.49 -36.30
C LYS A 8 -11.27 -5.96 -37.18
N THR A 9 -10.26 -5.13 -37.37
CA THR A 9 -8.99 -5.50 -37.99
C THR A 9 -8.07 -6.20 -36.99
N ASN A 10 -7.56 -7.34 -37.42
CA ASN A 10 -6.57 -8.19 -36.75
C ASN A 10 -5.19 -7.49 -36.68
N VAL A 11 -4.56 -7.44 -35.49
CA VAL A 11 -3.15 -7.03 -35.32
C VAL A 11 -2.36 -8.11 -34.55
N LEU A 12 -2.58 -9.40 -34.88
CA LEU A 12 -1.88 -10.54 -34.25
C LEU A 12 -1.13 -11.42 -35.26
N LYS A 13 -0.64 -10.83 -36.36
CA LYS A 13 0.21 -11.57 -37.30
C LYS A 13 1.39 -10.70 -37.69
N ASN A 14 2.45 -10.75 -36.90
CA ASN A 14 3.83 -10.47 -37.33
C ASN A 14 4.80 -10.80 -36.19
N PHE A 15 4.96 -12.07 -35.85
CA PHE A 15 6.25 -12.60 -35.39
C PHE A 15 6.36 -14.04 -35.89
N ARG A 16 7.11 -14.19 -36.99
CA ARG A 16 7.42 -15.47 -37.62
C ARG A 16 8.55 -16.10 -36.78
N THR A 17 8.33 -17.35 -36.43
CA THR A 17 9.27 -18.28 -35.81
C THR A 17 10.55 -18.40 -36.63
N ASN A 18 11.70 -18.21 -35.98
CA ASN A 18 12.95 -18.86 -36.36
C ASN A 18 13.30 -19.81 -35.21
N GLU A 19 13.08 -21.10 -35.44
CA GLU A 19 13.70 -22.18 -34.67
C GLU A 19 15.16 -22.29 -35.11
N ILE A 20 16.09 -22.14 -34.16
CA ILE A 20 17.41 -22.80 -34.19
C ILE A 20 17.76 -23.19 -32.75
N ASP A 21 17.73 -24.51 -32.55
CA ASP A 21 18.53 -25.40 -31.72
C ASP A 21 18.90 -25.07 -30.26
N SER A 22 18.65 -26.10 -29.45
CA SER A 22 18.98 -26.36 -28.06
C SER A 22 20.44 -26.15 -27.70
N GLU A 23 20.68 -25.39 -26.63
CA GLU A 23 21.80 -25.62 -25.70
C GLU A 23 21.39 -25.12 -24.30
N ASP A 24 21.64 -25.95 -23.29
CA ASP A 24 21.38 -25.71 -21.87
C ASP A 24 21.89 -24.35 -21.40
N LEU A 25 21.00 -23.51 -20.83
CA LEU A 25 21.37 -22.33 -20.08
C LEU A 25 20.69 -22.37 -18.70
N SER A 26 21.54 -22.59 -17.72
CA SER A 26 21.29 -22.77 -16.30
C SER A 26 20.47 -21.65 -15.64
N LEU A 27 19.65 -22.08 -14.70
CA LEU A 27 18.73 -21.34 -13.84
C LEU A 27 19.40 -20.44 -12.77
N GLU A 28 20.47 -19.69 -13.09
CA GLU A 28 21.24 -18.94 -12.07
C GLU A 28 21.32 -17.41 -12.19
N ASP A 29 20.82 -16.76 -13.26
CA ASP A 29 21.07 -15.31 -13.46
C ASP A 29 19.94 -14.32 -13.06
N LEU A 30 19.10 -14.68 -12.08
CA LEU A 30 18.16 -13.72 -11.45
C LEU A 30 18.46 -13.43 -9.99
N SER A 31 19.70 -13.66 -9.53
CA SER A 31 20.11 -13.16 -8.22
C SER A 31 20.28 -11.63 -8.24
N ILE A 32 19.20 -10.94 -7.89
CA ILE A 32 19.29 -9.56 -7.41
C ILE A 32 20.21 -9.61 -6.20
N ASN A 33 21.45 -9.13 -6.38
CA ASN A 33 22.55 -9.18 -5.43
C ASN A 33 22.09 -9.08 -3.96
N GLU A 34 22.39 -10.13 -3.20
CA GLU A 34 22.09 -10.31 -1.77
C GLU A 34 22.60 -9.15 -0.89
N VAL A 35 23.55 -8.37 -1.39
CA VAL A 35 24.11 -7.20 -0.72
C VAL A 35 23.17 -5.98 -0.81
N GLN A 36 22.48 -5.77 -1.94
CA GLN A 36 21.49 -4.69 -2.08
C GLN A 36 20.19 -5.00 -1.32
N THR A 37 19.78 -6.27 -1.29
CA THR A 37 18.64 -6.70 -0.48
C THR A 37 18.93 -6.55 1.02
N ASN A 38 20.19 -6.69 1.46
CA ASN A 38 20.60 -6.43 2.83
C ASN A 38 20.65 -4.94 3.19
N THR A 39 21.14 -4.05 2.33
CA THR A 39 21.09 -2.59 2.60
C THR A 39 19.66 -2.04 2.59
N ILE A 40 18.79 -2.58 1.73
CA ILE A 40 17.36 -2.27 1.73
C ILE A 40 16.71 -2.86 2.99
N LYS A 41 16.90 -4.15 3.31
CA LYS A 41 16.46 -4.75 4.59
C LYS A 41 16.88 -3.91 5.79
N HIS A 42 18.13 -3.44 5.85
CA HIS A 42 18.64 -2.64 6.96
C HIS A 42 18.01 -1.24 7.03
N SER A 43 17.63 -0.65 5.90
CA SER A 43 16.85 0.61 5.86
C SER A 43 15.44 0.45 6.45
N TRP A 44 14.97 -0.79 6.56
CA TRP A 44 13.65 -1.20 7.07
C TRP A 44 13.70 -1.96 8.42
N GLN A 45 14.88 -2.09 9.05
CA GLN A 45 15.10 -2.96 10.22
C GLN A 45 15.33 -2.23 11.55
N TYR A 46 15.28 -0.90 11.61
CA TYR A 46 15.27 -0.22 12.90
C TYR A 46 13.89 -0.27 13.55
N THR A 47 13.54 -1.43 14.11
CA THR A 47 12.48 -1.49 15.10
C THR A 47 12.73 -2.60 16.11
N VAL A 48 12.87 -2.17 17.36
CA VAL A 48 12.58 -2.95 18.57
C VAL A 48 11.28 -3.72 18.36
N GLN A 49 11.23 -4.97 18.85
CA GLN A 49 10.01 -5.77 18.88
C GLN A 49 8.88 -4.97 19.53
N LEU A 50 8.02 -4.39 18.70
CA LEU A 50 6.79 -3.75 19.14
C LEU A 50 5.79 -4.87 19.37
N ASN A 51 5.47 -5.12 20.64
CA ASN A 51 4.24 -5.80 20.97
C ASN A 51 3.11 -5.00 20.32
N PRO A 52 2.32 -5.59 19.41
CA PRO A 52 1.13 -4.93 18.94
C PRO A 52 0.31 -4.64 20.19
N ILE A 53 0.01 -3.37 20.45
CA ILE A 53 -1.12 -3.06 21.31
C ILE A 53 -2.30 -3.64 20.53
N THR A 54 -2.74 -4.81 20.97
CA THR A 54 -3.84 -5.56 20.40
C THR A 54 -5.09 -4.73 20.62
N PHE A 55 -5.40 -3.86 19.64
CA PHE A 55 -6.65 -3.10 19.65
C PHE A 55 -7.88 -4.00 19.48
N TYR A 56 -7.70 -5.29 19.12
CA TYR A 56 -8.79 -6.25 18.90
C TYR A 56 -8.34 -7.71 19.11
N GLU A 57 -7.88 -8.07 20.31
CA GLU A 57 -8.05 -9.45 20.79
C GLU A 57 -9.15 -9.39 21.86
N ASP A 58 -10.24 -10.10 21.57
CA ASP A 58 -11.56 -10.04 22.21
C ASP A 58 -12.38 -8.78 21.90
N ASN A 59 -13.23 -8.87 20.88
CA ASN A 59 -14.58 -8.29 20.91
C ASN A 59 -15.42 -8.93 19.80
N SER A 60 -16.15 -9.97 20.18
CA SER A 60 -17.51 -10.17 19.72
C SER A 60 -18.30 -8.88 19.95
N ASP A 61 -19.07 -8.49 18.95
CA ASP A 61 -19.89 -7.28 18.85
C ASP A 61 -19.15 -5.99 18.45
N ILE A 62 -19.59 -5.39 17.34
CA ILE A 62 -20.15 -4.03 17.30
C ILE A 62 -20.51 -3.69 15.84
N GLN A 63 -21.83 -3.77 15.57
CA GLN A 63 -22.53 -2.80 14.72
C GLN A 63 -22.55 -1.44 15.43
N PRO A 64 -22.68 -0.30 14.70
CA PRO A 64 -22.42 1.03 15.21
C PRO A 64 -23.56 1.48 16.13
N ASN A 65 -23.54 1.10 17.41
CA ASN A 65 -24.41 1.70 18.44
C ASN A 65 -24.07 1.35 19.91
N ASN A 66 -22.82 1.04 20.27
CA ASN A 66 -22.50 0.78 21.67
C ASN A 66 -21.43 1.75 22.20
N GLU A 67 -21.85 2.59 23.15
CA GLU A 67 -21.02 3.54 23.92
C GLU A 67 -19.97 2.86 24.83
N ASN A 68 -19.84 1.53 24.80
CA ASN A 68 -18.91 0.78 25.63
C ASN A 68 -17.85 0.06 24.80
N GLN A 69 -17.02 0.84 24.11
CA GLN A 69 -15.69 0.39 23.75
C GLN A 69 -14.84 0.51 25.02
N VAL A 70 -14.63 -0.59 25.75
CA VAL A 70 -13.90 -0.58 27.03
C VAL A 70 -12.42 -0.41 26.73
N TRP A 71 -11.98 0.84 26.66
CA TRP A 71 -10.58 1.19 26.76
C TRP A 71 -10.09 0.73 28.13
N LYS A 72 -9.00 -0.03 28.21
CA LYS A 72 -8.28 -0.17 29.49
C LYS A 72 -8.05 1.26 29.98
N GLU A 73 -8.52 1.55 31.20
CA GLU A 73 -8.49 2.87 31.81
C GLU A 73 -7.03 3.27 32.02
N THR A 74 -6.45 3.78 30.95
CA THR A 74 -5.07 4.22 30.86
C THR A 74 -5.07 5.71 31.09
N GLN A 75 -4.00 6.23 31.70
CA GLN A 75 -3.81 7.67 31.87
C GLN A 75 -3.89 8.48 30.55
N PHE A 76 -3.81 7.80 29.40
CA PHE A 76 -3.87 8.38 28.05
C PHE A 76 -5.25 8.31 27.39
N LEU A 77 -6.28 7.77 28.04
CA LEU A 77 -7.60 7.58 27.43
C LEU A 77 -8.24 8.90 26.95
N SER A 78 -8.17 9.96 27.77
CA SER A 78 -8.67 11.28 27.39
C SER A 78 -7.96 11.84 26.16
N LEU A 79 -6.65 11.60 26.05
CA LEU A 79 -5.84 11.99 24.91
C LEU A 79 -6.24 11.25 23.64
N TYR A 80 -6.45 9.93 23.70
CA TYR A 80 -6.90 9.15 22.55
C TYR A 80 -8.31 9.55 22.08
N LYS A 81 -9.23 9.84 23.01
CA LYS A 81 -10.55 10.39 22.68
C LYS A 81 -10.45 11.75 21.99
N ASN A 82 -9.54 12.62 22.44
CA ASN A 82 -9.29 13.90 21.79
C ASN A 82 -8.74 13.74 20.37
N VAL A 83 -7.79 12.82 20.16
CA VAL A 83 -7.27 12.49 18.82
C VAL A 83 -8.41 12.03 17.91
N LEU A 84 -9.26 11.10 18.36
CA LEU A 84 -10.41 10.63 17.56
C LEU A 84 -11.39 11.76 17.22
N SER A 85 -11.67 12.65 18.18
CA SER A 85 -12.52 13.82 17.97
C SER A 85 -11.97 14.75 16.89
N ILE A 86 -10.65 14.99 16.90
CA ILE A 86 -9.97 15.75 15.84
C ILE A 86 -10.12 15.03 14.49
N LEU A 87 -9.83 13.73 14.43
CA LEU A 87 -9.89 12.96 13.19
C LEU A 87 -11.30 12.87 12.60
N ASN A 88 -12.34 12.82 13.43
CA ASN A 88 -13.74 12.81 12.98
C ASN A 88 -14.20 14.15 12.39
N LYS A 89 -13.51 15.24 12.73
CA LYS A 89 -13.77 16.59 12.19
C LYS A 89 -12.80 16.96 11.08
N LEU A 90 -11.86 16.08 10.74
CA LEU A 90 -10.80 16.35 9.79
C LEU A 90 -11.37 16.40 8.38
N THR A 91 -11.27 17.56 7.76
CA THR A 91 -11.63 17.81 6.36
C THR A 91 -10.62 18.79 5.77
N TRP A 92 -10.62 18.98 4.45
CA TRP A 92 -9.74 19.98 3.82
C TRP A 92 -10.03 21.41 4.29
N THR A 93 -11.27 21.74 4.69
CA THR A 93 -11.62 23.08 5.16
C THR A 93 -11.20 23.33 6.61
N THR A 94 -11.18 22.28 7.44
CA THR A 94 -10.78 22.34 8.86
C THR A 94 -9.32 21.97 9.08
N PHE A 95 -8.57 21.65 8.02
CA PHE A 95 -7.25 21.02 8.09
C PHE A 95 -6.26 21.79 8.94
N ASP A 96 -5.97 23.06 8.59
CA ASP A 96 -4.94 23.85 9.27
C ASP A 96 -5.23 24.02 10.76
N GLN A 97 -6.49 24.32 11.09
CA GLN A 97 -6.93 24.48 12.48
C GLN A 97 -6.77 23.19 13.30
N LEU A 98 -7.08 22.05 12.69
CA LEU A 98 -7.01 20.75 13.37
C LEU A 98 -5.58 20.21 13.44
N VAL A 99 -4.72 20.52 12.47
CA VAL A 99 -3.28 20.25 12.55
C VAL A 99 -2.67 21.01 13.73
N ASP A 100 -2.99 22.31 13.87
CA ASP A 100 -2.52 23.11 14.99
C ASP A 100 -3.00 22.58 16.35
N GLN A 101 -4.25 22.13 16.44
CA GLN A 101 -4.78 21.47 17.64
C GLN A 101 -4.04 20.17 17.94
N PHE A 102 -3.78 19.35 16.92
CA PHE A 102 -3.11 18.07 17.06
C PHE A 102 -1.66 18.25 17.52
N GLN A 103 -0.93 19.23 16.98
CA GLN A 103 0.45 19.52 17.38
C GLN A 103 0.57 19.98 18.85
N LYS A 104 -0.48 20.59 19.41
CA LYS A 104 -0.52 21.06 20.80
C LYS A 104 -0.91 19.98 21.81
N LEU A 105 -1.23 18.77 21.34
CA LEU A 105 -1.55 17.66 22.24
C LEU A 105 -0.33 17.31 23.12
N PRO A 106 -0.53 16.99 24.41
CA PRO A 106 0.56 16.71 25.36
C PRO A 106 1.17 15.31 25.14
N ILE A 107 1.80 15.08 24.00
CA ILE A 107 2.41 13.81 23.62
C ILE A 107 3.87 13.78 24.09
N ASN A 108 4.10 13.21 25.27
CA ASN A 108 5.40 13.22 25.94
C ASN A 108 6.08 11.84 26.05
N ASN A 109 5.39 10.77 25.67
CA ASN A 109 5.87 9.40 25.79
C ASN A 109 5.90 8.69 24.42
N ALA A 110 6.91 7.84 24.20
CA ALA A 110 7.07 7.06 22.97
C ALA A 110 5.88 6.14 22.70
N GLU A 111 5.43 5.41 23.72
CA GLU A 111 4.26 4.53 23.63
C GLU A 111 2.99 5.31 23.26
N CYS A 112 2.83 6.52 23.81
CA CYS A 112 1.71 7.39 23.47
C CYS A 112 1.77 7.83 21.99
N LEU A 113 2.96 8.18 21.50
CA LEU A 113 3.15 8.58 20.09
C LEU A 113 2.84 7.43 19.13
N GLU A 114 3.28 6.22 19.46
CA GLU A 114 2.99 5.01 18.69
C GLU A 114 1.49 4.70 18.65
N ASN A 115 0.82 4.78 19.80
CA ASN A 115 -0.63 4.59 19.88
C ASN A 115 -1.41 5.62 19.06
N ILE A 116 -1.01 6.89 19.13
CA ILE A 116 -1.64 7.94 18.33
C ILE A 116 -1.40 7.70 16.83
N ALA A 117 -0.20 7.29 16.44
CA ALA A 117 0.09 6.90 15.05
C ALA A 117 -0.78 5.71 14.61
N ASN A 118 -0.93 4.68 15.45
CA ASN A 118 -1.83 3.55 15.20
C ASN A 118 -3.27 4.03 14.95
N ILE A 119 -3.81 4.89 15.81
CA ILE A 119 -5.17 5.42 15.66
C ILE A 119 -5.35 6.14 14.32
N VAL A 120 -4.42 7.03 13.97
CA VAL A 120 -4.48 7.78 12.70
C VAL A 120 -4.41 6.85 11.49
N VAL A 121 -3.47 5.90 11.51
CA VAL A 121 -3.24 4.98 10.39
C VAL A 121 -4.39 4.00 10.22
N LEU A 122 -4.91 3.41 11.32
CA LEU A 122 -6.06 2.51 11.25
C LEU A 122 -7.31 3.22 10.72
N LYS A 123 -7.53 4.47 11.14
CA LYS A 123 -8.64 5.26 10.58
C LYS A 123 -8.46 5.52 9.08
N ALA A 124 -7.23 5.77 8.62
CA ALA A 124 -6.93 5.89 7.20
C ALA A 124 -7.17 4.59 6.41
N PHE A 125 -7.01 3.42 7.06
CA PHE A 125 -7.32 2.13 6.45
C PHE A 125 -8.82 1.87 6.37
N ASP A 126 -9.57 2.26 7.40
CA ASP A 126 -11.02 2.14 7.45
C ASP A 126 -11.73 3.13 6.52
N GLU A 127 -11.11 4.28 6.24
CA GLU A 127 -11.66 5.34 5.40
C GLU A 127 -10.75 5.66 4.18
N PRO A 128 -10.56 4.74 3.21
CA PRO A 128 -9.60 4.92 2.13
C PRO A 128 -9.85 6.14 1.23
N SER A 129 -11.10 6.63 1.17
CA SER A 129 -11.48 7.82 0.41
C SER A 129 -10.84 9.11 0.95
N PHE A 130 -10.47 9.14 2.23
CA PHE A 130 -9.77 10.25 2.87
C PHE A 130 -8.26 10.01 2.99
N GLY A 131 -7.72 8.97 2.34
CA GLY A 131 -6.31 8.58 2.46
C GLY A 131 -5.33 9.73 2.17
N SER A 132 -5.61 10.57 1.16
CA SER A 132 -4.77 11.73 0.82
C SER A 132 -4.79 12.83 1.90
N LEU A 133 -5.92 13.02 2.58
CA LEU A 133 -6.07 13.94 3.70
C LEU A 133 -5.28 13.46 4.92
N TYR A 134 -5.39 12.17 5.26
CA TYR A 134 -4.59 11.57 6.34
C TYR A 134 -3.09 11.58 6.04
N ALA A 135 -2.70 11.32 4.79
CA ALA A 135 -1.28 11.39 4.39
C ALA A 135 -0.74 12.81 4.54
N SER A 136 -1.54 13.82 4.18
CA SER A 136 -1.20 15.23 4.37
C SER A 136 -1.06 15.59 5.85
N LEU A 137 -1.95 15.08 6.71
CA LEU A 137 -1.83 15.22 8.16
C LEU A 137 -0.50 14.62 8.66
N CYS A 138 -0.19 13.38 8.29
CA CYS A 138 1.07 12.73 8.66
C CYS A 138 2.31 13.52 8.21
N ARG A 139 2.22 14.21 7.06
CA ARG A 139 3.29 15.05 6.53
C ARG A 139 3.46 16.36 7.31
N ALA A 140 2.35 16.96 7.73
CA ALA A 140 2.29 18.24 8.44
C ALA A 140 2.69 18.11 9.93
N LEU A 141 2.41 16.97 10.57
CA LEU A 141 2.78 16.75 11.97
C LEU A 141 4.29 16.60 12.13
N ASP A 142 4.89 17.43 12.99
CA ASP A 142 6.32 17.39 13.34
C ASP A 142 6.57 17.05 14.81
N ILE A 143 5.85 16.05 15.32
CA ILE A 143 5.97 15.58 16.71
C ILE A 143 7.18 14.64 16.82
N LYS A 144 8.07 14.93 17.78
CA LYS A 144 9.31 14.19 18.03
C LYS A 144 9.51 13.97 19.52
N ILE A 145 9.94 12.78 19.90
CA ILE A 145 10.22 12.39 21.29
C ILE A 145 11.62 11.81 21.35
N ASN A 146 12.42 12.30 22.31
CA ASN A 146 13.75 11.76 22.57
C ASN A 146 13.61 10.54 23.47
N CYS A 147 14.18 9.42 23.05
CA CYS A 147 14.12 8.14 23.73
C CYS A 147 15.54 7.63 24.01
N GLN A 148 15.68 6.73 24.97
CA GLN A 148 16.91 6.02 25.25
C GLN A 148 16.65 4.51 25.14
N ASN A 149 17.56 3.78 24.48
CA ASN A 149 17.46 2.32 24.44
C ASN A 149 18.08 1.70 25.72
N ALA A 150 17.94 0.38 25.87
CA ALA A 150 18.50 -0.38 27.00
C ALA A 150 20.03 -0.24 27.15
N ASN A 151 20.73 0.15 26.07
CA ASN A 151 22.17 0.35 26.04
C ASN A 151 22.57 1.83 26.30
N GLY A 152 21.62 2.69 26.69
CA GLY A 152 21.84 4.11 26.96
C GLY A 152 22.02 4.99 25.71
N ILE A 153 21.86 4.43 24.50
CA ILE A 153 21.95 5.18 23.25
C ILE A 153 20.67 5.99 23.08
N SER A 154 20.83 7.31 22.99
CA SER A 154 19.73 8.22 22.73
C SER A 154 19.34 8.19 21.26
N TYR A 155 18.05 8.08 20.96
CA TYR A 155 17.51 8.14 19.62
C TYR A 155 16.24 9.00 19.59
N GLN A 156 15.88 9.50 18.41
CA GLN A 156 14.68 10.30 18.23
C GLN A 156 13.58 9.50 17.53
N MET A 157 12.49 9.31 18.25
CA MET A 157 11.22 8.82 17.72
C MET A 157 10.46 9.98 17.10
N THR A 158 9.87 9.78 15.92
CA THR A 158 9.08 10.82 15.23
C THR A 158 7.75 10.25 14.80
N PHE A 159 6.71 11.06 14.75
CA PHE A 159 5.38 10.62 14.31
C PHE A 159 5.42 9.92 12.94
N LYS A 160 6.18 10.49 12.00
CA LYS A 160 6.36 9.95 10.64
C LYS A 160 6.96 8.54 10.66
N LYS A 161 7.97 8.29 11.51
CA LYS A 161 8.54 6.94 11.69
C LYS A 161 7.48 5.97 12.22
N CYS A 162 6.72 6.35 13.24
CA CYS A 162 5.66 5.51 13.78
C CYS A 162 4.62 5.16 12.69
N VAL A 163 4.16 6.14 11.90
CA VAL A 163 3.21 5.91 10.79
C VAL A 163 3.75 4.87 9.80
N ILE A 164 5.01 4.99 9.39
CA ILE A 164 5.66 4.06 8.45
C ILE A 164 5.74 2.66 9.07
N THR A 165 6.14 2.56 10.35
CA THR A 165 6.23 1.29 11.07
C THR A 165 4.87 0.58 11.15
N VAL A 166 3.78 1.30 11.44
CA VAL A 166 2.43 0.72 11.46
C VAL A 166 2.04 0.18 10.08
N CYS A 167 2.28 0.96 9.02
CA CYS A 167 2.00 0.53 7.65
C CYS A 167 2.80 -0.72 7.27
N GLN A 168 4.08 -0.77 7.63
CA GLN A 168 4.96 -1.91 7.37
C GLN A 168 4.47 -3.17 8.08
N ASN A 169 4.19 -3.08 9.38
CA ASN A 169 3.73 -4.22 10.18
C ASN A 169 2.40 -4.75 9.64
N PHE A 170 1.46 -3.86 9.31
CA PHE A 170 0.17 -4.25 8.75
C PHE A 170 0.33 -4.90 7.37
N PHE A 171 1.16 -4.32 6.50
CA PHE A 171 1.43 -4.87 5.17
C PHE A 171 2.01 -6.29 5.24
N GLN A 172 3.04 -6.49 6.08
CA GLN A 172 3.67 -7.80 6.25
C GLN A 172 2.70 -8.84 6.84
N LYS A 173 1.93 -8.46 7.86
CA LYS A 173 1.04 -9.38 8.57
C LYS A 173 -0.27 -9.68 7.85
N HIS A 174 -0.85 -8.73 7.11
CA HIS A 174 -2.22 -8.88 6.59
C HIS A 174 -2.31 -8.82 5.07
N CYS A 175 -1.34 -8.18 4.41
CA CYS A 175 -1.32 -8.12 2.95
C CYS A 175 -0.53 -9.28 2.31
N LEU A 176 0.47 -9.81 3.03
CA LEU A 176 1.34 -10.89 2.56
C LEU A 176 1.08 -12.24 3.22
N ASP A 177 0.32 -12.29 4.31
CA ASP A 177 -0.01 -13.56 4.97
C ASP A 177 -1.07 -14.33 4.18
N ASP A 178 -0.80 -15.63 4.01
CA ASP A 178 -1.62 -16.61 3.29
C ASP A 178 -2.42 -17.50 4.23
N THR A 179 -2.33 -17.30 5.54
CA THR A 179 -3.08 -18.10 6.52
C THR A 179 -4.57 -17.79 6.45
N GLU A 180 -5.26 -18.35 5.47
CA GLU A 180 -6.71 -18.49 5.50
C GLU A 180 -7.05 -19.45 6.66
N THR A 181 -7.34 -18.87 7.82
CA THR A 181 -7.83 -19.64 8.96
C THR A 181 -9.22 -20.15 8.60
N LEU A 182 -9.32 -21.45 8.30
CA LEU A 182 -10.55 -22.17 7.98
C LEU A 182 -11.41 -22.33 9.25
N THR A 183 -12.01 -21.24 9.72
CA THR A 183 -12.96 -21.26 10.83
C THR A 183 -14.31 -20.72 10.36
N MET A 184 -15.30 -21.60 10.24
CA MET A 184 -16.63 -21.25 9.75
C MET A 184 -17.52 -20.71 10.88
N SER A 185 -17.29 -19.45 11.27
CA SER A 185 -18.23 -18.67 12.08
C SER A 185 -18.64 -17.41 11.32
N VAL A 186 -19.89 -16.97 11.49
CA VAL A 186 -20.39 -15.70 10.91
C VAL A 186 -19.53 -14.51 11.35
N GLU A 187 -19.06 -14.54 12.59
CA GLU A 187 -18.17 -13.52 13.16
C GLU A 187 -16.78 -13.53 12.47
N HIS A 188 -16.26 -14.73 12.20
CA HIS A 188 -15.01 -14.88 11.46
C HIS A 188 -15.13 -14.35 10.04
N GLU A 189 -16.23 -14.63 9.35
CA GLU A 189 -16.47 -14.13 8.00
C GLU A 189 -16.55 -12.58 7.96
N GLN A 190 -17.25 -11.96 8.91
CA GLN A 190 -17.31 -10.51 9.03
C GLN A 190 -15.93 -9.90 9.29
N ASN A 191 -15.15 -10.51 10.18
CA ASN A 191 -13.80 -10.05 10.47
C ASN A 191 -12.87 -10.18 9.25
N GLN A 192 -12.96 -11.28 8.48
CA GLN A 192 -12.20 -11.45 7.24
C GLN A 192 -12.57 -10.41 6.18
N ARG A 193 -13.86 -10.08 6.03
CA ARG A 193 -14.31 -9.01 5.12
C ARG A 193 -13.72 -7.66 5.54
N ARG A 194 -13.78 -7.33 6.84
CA ARG A 194 -13.20 -6.10 7.38
C ARG A 194 -11.69 -6.03 7.16
N LEU A 195 -10.96 -7.10 7.48
CA LEU A 195 -9.51 -7.19 7.26
C LEU A 195 -9.13 -7.05 5.79
N LYS A 196 -9.94 -7.60 4.88
CA LYS A 196 -9.76 -7.40 3.44
C LYS A 196 -9.92 -5.92 3.07
N MET A 197 -10.95 -5.24 3.58
CA MET A 197 -11.15 -3.80 3.33
C MET A 197 -9.99 -2.97 3.90
N GLN A 198 -9.55 -3.26 5.13
CA GLN A 198 -8.40 -2.59 5.75
C GLN A 198 -7.09 -2.87 5.01
N SER A 199 -6.89 -4.07 4.44
CA SER A 199 -5.74 -4.36 3.60
C SER A 199 -5.73 -3.52 2.34
N ILE A 200 -6.87 -3.36 1.67
CA ILE A 200 -7.00 -2.45 0.53
C ILE A 200 -6.74 -1.00 0.97
N GLY A 201 -7.28 -0.58 2.12
CA GLY A 201 -7.04 0.73 2.71
C GLY A 201 -5.57 0.98 3.00
N CYS A 202 -4.87 0.01 3.59
CA CYS A 202 -3.43 0.04 3.85
C CYS A 202 -2.61 0.23 2.57
N ILE A 203 -2.90 -0.57 1.54
CA ILE A 203 -2.23 -0.47 0.25
C ILE A 203 -2.44 0.91 -0.38
N ARG A 204 -3.67 1.43 -0.34
CA ARG A 204 -3.97 2.77 -0.84
C ARG A 204 -3.24 3.84 -0.04
N PHE A 205 -3.25 3.73 1.28
CA PHE A 205 -2.61 4.68 2.17
C PHE A 205 -1.09 4.70 2.00
N ILE A 206 -0.44 3.55 1.82
CA ILE A 206 0.99 3.45 1.44
C ILE A 206 1.27 4.27 0.18
N GLY A 207 0.38 4.16 -0.81
CA GLY A 207 0.43 4.98 -2.01
C GLY A 207 0.36 6.47 -1.68
N GLU A 208 -0.63 6.90 -0.89
CA GLU A 208 -0.83 8.31 -0.53
C GLU A 208 0.34 8.92 0.27
N ILE A 209 0.90 8.19 1.25
CA ILE A 209 2.07 8.68 2.02
C ILE A 209 3.34 8.75 1.18
N PHE A 210 3.46 7.91 0.13
CA PHE A 210 4.53 8.04 -0.86
C PHE A 210 4.41 9.35 -1.65
N LYS A 211 3.21 9.75 -2.08
CA LYS A 211 3.00 11.03 -2.78
C LYS A 211 3.41 12.22 -1.92
N GLN A 212 3.23 12.10 -0.60
CA GLN A 212 3.66 13.10 0.39
C GLN A 212 5.17 13.07 0.69
N SER A 213 5.94 12.26 -0.03
CA SER A 213 7.39 12.06 0.16
C SER A 213 7.75 11.58 1.57
N LEU A 214 6.85 10.84 2.23
CA LEU A 214 7.13 10.18 3.52
C LEU A 214 7.79 8.82 3.33
N LEU A 215 7.66 8.22 2.14
CA LEU A 215 8.32 6.97 1.76
C LEU A 215 9.30 7.21 0.62
N SER A 216 10.38 6.44 0.61
CA SER A 216 11.33 6.45 -0.51
C SER A 216 10.76 5.66 -1.71
N PRO A 217 11.23 5.93 -2.93
CA PRO A 217 10.80 5.16 -4.10
C PRO A 217 11.14 3.66 -3.98
N ASN A 218 12.31 3.34 -3.41
CA ASN A 218 12.77 1.97 -3.19
C ASN A 218 11.84 1.18 -2.28
N VAL A 219 11.27 1.86 -1.27
CA VAL A 219 10.29 1.27 -0.34
C VAL A 219 9.05 0.82 -1.09
N VAL A 220 8.45 1.70 -1.92
CA VAL A 220 7.23 1.38 -2.66
C VAL A 220 7.51 0.36 -3.75
N HIS A 221 8.65 0.46 -4.43
CA HIS A 221 9.10 -0.51 -5.41
C HIS A 221 9.26 -1.90 -4.81
N TYR A 222 9.77 -2.01 -3.58
CA TYR A 222 9.81 -3.28 -2.85
C TYR A 222 8.39 -3.85 -2.67
N CYS A 223 7.42 -3.05 -2.19
CA CYS A 223 6.03 -3.49 -2.07
C CYS A 223 5.46 -3.98 -3.41
N VAL A 224 5.73 -3.27 -4.51
CA VAL A 224 5.33 -3.66 -5.87
C VAL A 224 5.94 -5.01 -6.26
N LYS A 225 7.26 -5.19 -6.10
CA LYS A 225 7.96 -6.44 -6.43
C LYS A 225 7.48 -7.61 -5.58
N THR A 226 7.24 -7.40 -4.29
CA THR A 226 6.71 -8.43 -3.40
C THR A 226 5.27 -8.84 -3.77
N LEU A 227 4.43 -7.90 -4.22
CA LEU A 227 3.06 -8.22 -4.60
C LEU A 227 2.98 -8.94 -5.96
N VAL A 228 3.79 -8.53 -6.94
CA VAL A 228 3.78 -9.15 -8.28
C VAL A 228 4.36 -10.57 -8.27
N SER A 229 5.42 -10.82 -7.48
CA SER A 229 6.09 -12.14 -7.43
C SER A 229 5.18 -13.25 -6.92
N ARG A 230 4.16 -12.91 -6.12
CA ARG A 230 3.21 -13.88 -5.58
C ARG A 230 2.20 -14.37 -6.62
N SER A 231 1.91 -13.58 -7.65
CA SER A 231 1.01 -13.92 -8.78
C SER A 231 -0.36 -14.51 -8.36
N ARG A 232 -0.86 -14.18 -7.16
CA ARG A 232 -2.19 -14.57 -6.65
C ARG A 232 -3.20 -13.45 -6.86
N GLU A 233 -4.47 -13.79 -7.05
CA GLU A 233 -5.53 -12.79 -7.30
C GLU A 233 -5.60 -11.69 -6.24
N LYS A 234 -5.55 -12.04 -4.95
CA LYS A 234 -5.54 -11.07 -3.84
C LYS A 234 -4.35 -10.11 -3.92
N SER A 235 -3.14 -10.64 -4.15
CA SER A 235 -1.92 -9.84 -4.27
C SER A 235 -1.94 -8.95 -5.53
N LEU A 236 -2.52 -9.44 -6.63
CA LEU A 236 -2.71 -8.67 -7.85
C LEU A 236 -3.76 -7.56 -7.67
N GLU A 237 -4.83 -7.81 -6.93
CA GLU A 237 -5.81 -6.78 -6.56
C GLU A 237 -5.12 -5.64 -5.77
N TYR A 238 -4.27 -5.98 -4.81
CA TYR A 238 -3.48 -5.01 -4.04
C TYR A 238 -2.48 -4.26 -4.92
N LEU A 239 -1.70 -4.97 -5.74
CA LEU A 239 -0.76 -4.37 -6.68
C LEU A 239 -1.44 -3.34 -7.59
N CYS A 240 -2.61 -3.70 -8.14
CA CYS A 240 -3.37 -2.79 -8.99
C CYS A 240 -3.82 -1.53 -8.24
N ASN A 241 -4.27 -1.66 -6.99
CA ASN A 241 -4.65 -0.51 -6.18
C ASN A 241 -3.45 0.41 -5.86
N LEU A 242 -2.28 -0.17 -5.57
CA LEU A 242 -1.05 0.59 -5.31
C LEU A 242 -0.61 1.36 -6.56
N LEU A 243 -0.53 0.68 -7.71
CA LEU A 243 -0.09 1.28 -8.97
C LEU A 243 -1.06 2.37 -9.46
N LYS A 244 -2.36 2.25 -9.21
CA LYS A 244 -3.33 3.32 -9.53
C LYS A 244 -3.05 4.64 -8.81
N ILE A 245 -2.48 4.59 -7.61
CA ILE A 245 -2.21 5.78 -6.79
C ILE A 245 -0.77 6.27 -6.98
N ALA A 246 0.21 5.36 -6.81
CA ALA A 246 1.63 5.70 -6.75
C ALA A 246 2.39 5.38 -8.05
N GLY A 247 1.79 4.62 -8.98
CA GLY A 247 2.50 4.08 -10.14
C GLY A 247 3.14 5.14 -11.03
N LYS A 248 2.44 6.26 -11.27
CA LYS A 248 2.96 7.36 -12.09
C LYS A 248 4.22 7.98 -11.48
N GLU A 249 4.11 8.44 -10.24
CA GLU A 249 5.21 9.08 -9.48
C GLU A 249 6.36 8.11 -9.19
N LEU A 250 6.07 6.81 -9.09
CA LEU A 250 7.10 5.78 -8.95
C LEU A 250 7.90 5.58 -10.24
N GLN A 251 7.22 5.54 -11.40
CA GLN A 251 7.86 5.39 -12.71
C GLN A 251 8.81 6.53 -13.07
N GLU A 252 8.56 7.74 -12.56
CA GLU A 252 9.47 8.89 -12.72
C GLU A 252 10.82 8.67 -12.04
N LYS A 253 10.87 7.79 -11.04
CA LYS A 253 12.05 7.57 -10.18
C LYS A 253 12.70 6.19 -10.37
N ILE A 254 11.90 5.17 -10.70
CA ILE A 254 12.34 3.78 -10.87
C ILE A 254 11.65 3.18 -12.10
N SER A 255 12.42 2.50 -12.95
CA SER A 255 11.84 1.75 -14.08
C SER A 255 10.99 0.58 -13.57
N LEU A 256 9.76 0.48 -14.07
CA LEU A 256 8.84 -0.61 -13.76
C LEU A 256 8.61 -1.55 -14.95
N ILE A 257 9.46 -1.49 -15.98
CA ILE A 257 9.28 -2.25 -17.23
C ILE A 257 9.12 -3.75 -16.94
N ASP A 258 9.99 -4.30 -16.10
CA ASP A 258 9.95 -5.71 -15.65
C ASP A 258 8.60 -6.08 -15.01
N VAL A 259 8.08 -5.20 -14.16
CA VAL A 259 6.77 -5.39 -13.51
C VAL A 259 5.65 -5.41 -14.56
N PHE A 260 5.67 -4.47 -15.52
CA PHE A 260 4.63 -4.37 -16.53
C PHE A 260 4.69 -5.48 -17.57
N GLU A 261 5.88 -5.95 -17.95
CA GLU A 261 6.04 -7.15 -18.79
C GLU A 261 5.39 -8.37 -18.12
N HIS A 262 5.64 -8.55 -16.83
CA HIS A 262 4.99 -9.62 -16.05
C HIS A 262 3.47 -9.44 -15.99
N LEU A 263 2.97 -8.22 -15.79
CA LEU A 263 1.54 -7.92 -15.81
C LEU A 263 0.89 -8.21 -17.17
N VAL A 264 1.58 -7.93 -18.27
CA VAL A 264 1.14 -8.26 -19.63
C VAL A 264 1.06 -9.78 -19.81
N TYR A 265 2.07 -10.52 -19.34
CA TYR A 265 2.04 -11.99 -19.36
C TYR A 265 0.86 -12.55 -18.55
N LEU A 266 0.55 -12.00 -17.38
CA LEU A 266 -0.58 -12.43 -16.54
C LEU A 266 -1.95 -12.21 -17.20
N VAL A 267 -2.08 -11.29 -18.15
CA VAL A 267 -3.35 -11.05 -18.89
C VAL A 267 -3.40 -11.73 -20.26
N SER A 268 -2.38 -12.51 -20.60
CA SER A 268 -2.30 -13.29 -21.84
C SER A 268 -3.35 -14.40 -21.90
N ASP A 269 -3.55 -14.96 -23.09
CA ASP A 269 -4.51 -16.05 -23.30
C ASP A 269 -4.13 -17.34 -22.55
N GLU A 270 -2.83 -17.55 -22.31
CA GLU A 270 -2.30 -18.68 -21.54
C GLU A 270 -2.75 -18.64 -20.08
N MET A 271 -2.89 -17.43 -19.52
CA MET A 271 -3.28 -17.21 -18.12
C MET A 271 -4.80 -17.08 -17.92
N ARG A 272 -5.57 -17.24 -19.00
CA ARG A 272 -7.04 -17.07 -18.97
C ARG A 272 -7.75 -18.06 -18.03
N SER A 273 -7.19 -19.25 -17.82
CA SER A 273 -7.72 -20.27 -16.90
C SER A 273 -7.25 -20.11 -15.45
N LYS A 274 -6.15 -19.39 -15.21
CA LYS A 274 -5.51 -19.28 -13.88
C LYS A 274 -5.90 -18.02 -13.11
N ILE A 275 -6.31 -16.95 -13.82
CA ILE A 275 -6.65 -15.66 -13.22
C ILE A 275 -8.06 -15.27 -13.63
N SER A 276 -8.89 -14.83 -12.70
CA SER A 276 -10.27 -14.43 -12.97
C SER A 276 -10.37 -13.26 -13.96
N PRO A 277 -11.46 -13.19 -14.75
CA PRO A 277 -11.69 -12.07 -15.65
C PRO A 277 -11.60 -10.71 -14.95
N ARG A 278 -12.14 -10.59 -13.73
CA ARG A 278 -12.11 -9.37 -12.93
C ARG A 278 -10.68 -8.86 -12.72
N ILE A 279 -9.78 -9.72 -12.24
CA ILE A 279 -8.38 -9.33 -11.99
C ILE A 279 -7.67 -8.98 -13.30
N ARG A 280 -7.91 -9.75 -14.37
CA ARG A 280 -7.30 -9.42 -15.67
C ARG A 280 -7.77 -8.06 -16.20
N PHE A 281 -9.04 -7.70 -16.05
CA PHE A 281 -9.52 -6.36 -16.40
C PHE A 281 -8.89 -5.29 -15.51
N MET A 282 -8.79 -5.51 -14.20
CA MET A 282 -8.09 -4.58 -13.30
C MET A 282 -6.64 -4.35 -13.70
N VAL A 283 -5.91 -5.40 -14.09
CA VAL A 283 -4.52 -5.29 -14.57
C VAL A 283 -4.46 -4.52 -15.90
N LYS A 284 -5.36 -4.80 -16.84
CA LYS A 284 -5.44 -4.05 -18.11
C LYS A 284 -5.69 -2.56 -17.87
N ASP A 285 -6.62 -2.22 -16.98
CA ASP A 285 -6.89 -0.83 -16.60
C ASP A 285 -5.63 -0.14 -16.04
N VAL A 286 -4.82 -0.85 -15.24
CA VAL A 286 -3.58 -0.31 -14.65
C VAL A 286 -2.52 -0.10 -15.73
N ILE A 287 -2.35 -1.06 -16.64
CA ILE A 287 -1.45 -0.91 -17.78
C ILE A 287 -1.88 0.31 -18.60
N GLU A 288 -3.16 0.44 -18.92
CA GLU A 288 -3.67 1.58 -19.67
C GLU A 288 -3.41 2.92 -18.96
N VAL A 289 -3.74 3.01 -17.66
CA VAL A 289 -3.64 4.25 -16.91
C VAL A 289 -2.19 4.67 -16.63
N VAL A 290 -1.31 3.71 -16.31
CA VAL A 290 0.03 4.00 -15.78
C VAL A 290 1.10 3.94 -16.88
N MET A 291 1.05 2.95 -17.78
CA MET A 291 2.03 2.86 -18.89
C MET A 291 1.75 3.89 -19.98
N PHE A 292 0.53 3.98 -20.53
CA PHE A 292 0.27 4.82 -21.71
C PHE A 292 0.37 6.32 -21.41
N LYS A 293 -0.07 6.78 -20.24
CA LYS A 293 0.06 8.20 -19.88
C LYS A 293 1.51 8.66 -19.74
N ASN A 294 2.42 7.78 -19.32
CA ASN A 294 3.83 8.12 -19.17
C ASN A 294 4.62 7.99 -20.47
N VAL A 295 4.18 7.15 -21.41
CA VAL A 295 4.68 7.18 -22.79
C VAL A 295 4.26 8.49 -23.47
N LEU A 296 2.98 8.91 -23.35
CA LEU A 296 2.49 10.16 -23.92
C LEU A 296 3.21 11.42 -23.36
N ASN A 297 3.43 11.47 -22.04
CA ASN A 297 4.15 12.60 -21.42
C ASN A 297 5.65 12.64 -21.79
N LYS A 298 6.26 11.51 -22.19
CA LYS A 298 7.63 11.48 -22.71
C LYS A 298 7.68 11.86 -24.19
N THR A 299 6.68 11.46 -24.98
CA THR A 299 6.59 11.82 -26.41
C THR A 299 6.21 13.28 -26.65
N ASP A 300 5.66 13.99 -25.66
CA ASP A 300 5.45 15.44 -25.76
C ASP A 300 6.74 16.26 -25.57
N SER A 301 7.84 15.62 -25.13
CA SER A 301 9.17 16.25 -25.08
C SER A 301 10.09 15.83 -26.23
N ASP A 302 9.81 14.71 -26.90
CA ASP A 302 10.54 14.28 -28.10
C ASP A 302 9.57 13.94 -29.22
N ALA A 303 9.34 14.94 -30.07
CA ALA A 303 9.01 14.84 -31.48
C ALA A 303 7.85 13.90 -31.89
N ILE A 304 6.81 14.53 -32.45
CA ILE A 304 6.34 14.30 -33.82
C ILE A 304 7.17 13.20 -34.51
N LEU A 305 6.58 12.03 -34.76
CA LEU A 305 6.63 11.32 -36.04
C LEU A 305 5.89 9.98 -35.95
N ASN A 306 4.71 9.98 -36.59
CA ASN A 306 4.13 8.90 -37.40
C ASN A 306 3.76 7.57 -36.76
N TYR A 307 2.47 7.22 -36.94
CA TYR A 307 1.91 6.02 -37.59
C TYR A 307 0.46 5.93 -37.08
N SER A 308 -0.57 6.47 -37.75
CA SER A 308 -1.14 6.06 -39.07
C SER A 308 -1.33 4.56 -39.19
#